data_AF-G7Y3C0-F1
#
_entry.id   AF-G7Y3C0-F1
#
_cell.length_a   1.000
_cell.length_b   1.000
_cell.length_c   1.000
_cell.angle_alpha   90.00
_cell.angle_beta   90.00
_cell.angle_gamma   90.00
#
_symmetry.space_group_name_H-M   'P 1'
#
loop_
_entity.id
_entity.type
_entity.pdbx_description
1 polymer ?
#
loop_
_entity_poly.entity_id
_entity_poly.type
_entity_poly.pdbx_seq_one_letter_code
_entity_poly.pdbx_strand_id
1 'polypeptide(L)'
;MYDRRLNEDAINAHNEYRKVHGCPALTLDNQLAEGAQKYAERLAYLGKLIHSDSKEYGENLATSISSQKATLTGSDASKMWYDEIKLHDFSGEFNGKSG
;
A
#
# COMPACT_ATOMS: atom_id res chain seq x y z
N MET A 1 -1.27 -14.73 11.26
CA MET A 1 0.16 -14.32 11.27
C MET A 1 0.42 -13.64 9.93
N TYR A 2 1.01 -12.45 9.92
CA TYR A 2 1.32 -11.73 8.68
C TYR A 2 2.74 -12.05 8.19
N ASP A 3 3.02 -11.83 6.91
CA ASP A 3 4.36 -12.01 6.34
C ASP A 3 5.29 -10.87 6.78
N ARG A 4 6.31 -11.21 7.60
CA ARG A 4 7.26 -10.22 8.12
C ARG A 4 8.10 -9.56 7.03
N ARG A 5 8.55 -10.33 6.03
CA ARG A 5 9.40 -9.78 4.97
C ARG A 5 8.61 -8.79 4.11
N LEU A 6 7.37 -9.15 3.79
CA LEU A 6 6.48 -8.25 3.05
C LEU A 6 6.27 -6.92 3.80
N ASN A 7 6.07 -6.97 5.11
CA ASN A 7 5.89 -5.77 5.93
C ASN A 7 7.18 -4.96 6.10
N GLU A 8 8.33 -5.62 6.26
CA GLU A 8 9.65 -4.99 6.31
C GLU A 8 9.99 -4.28 4.99
N ASP A 9 9.78 -4.94 3.86
CA ASP A 9 9.99 -4.37 2.52
C ASP A 9 9.09 -3.15 2.28
N ALA A 10 7.83 -3.21 2.74
CA ALA A 10 6.88 -2.12 2.62
C ALA A 10 7.26 -0.91 3.48
N ILE A 11 7.54 -1.11 4.78
CA ILE A 11 7.85 0.00 5.69
C ILE A 11 9.17 0.69 5.29
N ASN A 12 10.16 -0.07 4.84
CA ASN A 12 11.43 0.47 4.34
C ASN A 12 11.20 1.32 3.07
N ALA A 13 10.45 0.81 2.09
CA ALA A 13 10.14 1.56 0.88
C ALA A 13 9.35 2.86 1.17
N HIS A 14 8.35 2.79 2.06
CA HIS A 14 7.61 3.98 2.49
C HIS A 14 8.54 5.02 3.11
N ASN A 15 9.46 4.60 3.98
CA ASN A 15 10.37 5.53 4.66
C ASN A 15 11.40 6.15 3.71
N GLU A 16 11.87 5.44 2.70
CA GLU A 16 12.72 6.02 1.64
C GLU A 16 11.96 7.12 0.87
N TYR A 17 10.72 6.87 0.46
CA TYR A 17 9.91 7.87 -0.24
C TYR A 17 9.55 9.07 0.66
N ARG A 18 9.17 8.82 1.91
CA ARG A 18 8.86 9.90 2.88
C ARG A 18 10.06 10.78 3.15
N LYS A 19 11.27 10.21 3.23
CA LYS A 19 12.52 10.95 3.40
C LYS A 19 12.79 11.93 2.25
N VAL A 20 12.51 11.54 1.00
CA VAL A 20 12.64 12.42 -0.17
C VAL A 20 11.76 13.66 -0.04
N HIS A 21 10.60 13.54 0.61
CA HIS A 21 9.66 14.63 0.88
C HIS A 21 9.84 15.29 2.25
N GLY A 22 10.91 14.97 2.99
CA GLY A 22 11.19 15.55 4.30
C GLY A 22 10.21 15.14 5.42
N CYS A 23 9.45 14.07 5.22
CA CYS A 23 8.48 13.58 6.20
C CYS A 23 9.14 12.64 7.25
N PRO A 24 8.66 12.62 8.51
CA PRO A 24 9.15 11.69 9.52
C PRO A 24 8.96 10.22 9.13
N ALA A 25 9.85 9.33 9.54
CA ALA A 25 9.72 7.89 9.30
C ALA A 25 8.48 7.30 10.01
N LEU A 26 7.85 6.32 9.38
CA LEU A 26 6.82 5.47 9.95
C LEU A 26 7.44 4.28 10.67
N THR A 27 6.68 3.73 11.61
CA THR A 27 6.96 2.47 12.30
C THR A 27 5.86 1.46 12.03
N LEU A 28 6.20 0.19 11.93
CA LEU A 28 5.22 -0.87 11.76
C LEU A 28 4.34 -1.00 13.01
N ASP A 29 3.03 -1.03 12.82
CA ASP A 29 2.06 -1.38 13.85
C ASP A 29 1.59 -2.82 13.63
N ASN A 30 1.80 -3.67 14.63
CA ASN A 30 1.47 -5.10 14.54
C ASN A 30 -0.03 -5.36 14.43
N GLN A 31 -0.88 -4.55 15.06
CA GLN A 31 -2.33 -4.71 15.00
C GLN A 31 -2.86 -4.31 13.62
N LEU A 32 -2.33 -3.22 13.04
CA LEU A 32 -2.65 -2.84 11.67
C LEU A 32 -2.19 -3.89 10.66
N ALA A 33 -0.97 -4.44 10.82
CA ALA A 33 -0.45 -5.49 9.93
C ALA A 33 -1.30 -6.77 9.99
N GLU A 34 -1.76 -7.17 11.17
CA GLU A 34 -2.67 -8.31 11.32
C GLU A 34 -4.05 -8.06 10.71
N GLY A 35 -4.59 -6.85 10.86
CA GLY A 35 -5.85 -6.44 10.23
C GLY A 35 -5.75 -6.44 8.71
N ALA A 36 -4.68 -5.85 8.17
CA ALA A 36 -4.40 -5.79 6.74
C ALA A 36 -4.25 -7.19 6.12
N GLN A 37 -3.57 -8.11 6.80
CA GLN A 37 -3.46 -9.51 6.35
C GLN A 37 -4.83 -10.19 6.21
N LYS A 38 -5.69 -10.07 7.23
CA LYS A 38 -7.04 -10.65 7.21
C LYS A 38 -7.89 -10.04 6.08
N TYR A 39 -7.75 -8.73 5.86
CA TYR A 39 -8.49 -8.05 4.81
C TYR A 39 -7.99 -8.45 3.42
N ALA A 40 -6.68 -8.55 3.22
CA ALA A 40 -6.09 -9.03 1.97
C ALA A 40 -6.55 -10.45 1.62
N GLU A 41 -6.64 -11.35 2.60
CA GLU A 41 -7.21 -12.70 2.42
C GLU A 41 -8.68 -12.66 1.97
N ARG A 42 -9.48 -11.76 2.56
CA ARG A 42 -10.87 -11.54 2.14
C ARG A 42 -10.95 -11.01 0.70
N LEU A 43 -10.13 -10.04 0.33
CA LEU A 43 -10.10 -9.49 -1.02
C LEU A 43 -9.67 -10.54 -2.06
N ALA A 44 -8.68 -11.38 -1.71
CA ALA A 44 -8.26 -12.50 -2.53
C ALA A 44 -9.40 -13.50 -2.76
N TYR A 45 -10.17 -13.82 -1.71
CA TYR A 45 -11.35 -14.68 -1.82
C TYR A 45 -12.45 -14.05 -2.72
N LEU A 46 -12.69 -12.74 -2.60
CA LEU A 46 -13.67 -12.02 -3.41
C LEU A 46 -13.21 -11.79 -4.86
N GLY A 47 -11.91 -11.87 -5.13
CA GLY A 47 -11.31 -11.57 -6.43
C GLY A 47 -11.44 -10.11 -6.85
N LYS A 48 -11.59 -9.18 -5.89
CA LYS A 48 -11.81 -7.75 -6.14
C LYS A 48 -11.04 -6.90 -5.13
N LEU A 49 -10.49 -5.78 -5.59
CA LEU A 49 -9.99 -4.72 -4.70
C LEU A 49 -11.16 -3.79 -4.36
N ILE A 50 -11.59 -3.83 -3.11
CA ILE A 50 -12.62 -2.95 -2.56
C ILE A 50 -12.13 -2.43 -1.21
N HIS A 51 -12.24 -1.12 -1.00
CA HIS A 51 -11.84 -0.52 0.27
C HIS A 51 -12.67 -1.06 1.43
N SER A 52 -12.05 -1.17 2.62
CA SER A 52 -12.80 -1.43 3.84
C SER A 52 -13.63 -0.20 4.23
N ASP A 53 -14.69 -0.42 5.01
CA ASP A 53 -15.51 0.67 5.56
C ASP A 53 -14.88 1.32 6.83
N SER A 54 -13.61 1.02 7.11
CA SER A 54 -12.93 1.51 8.31
C SER A 54 -12.78 3.03 8.29
N LYS A 55 -13.04 3.66 9.42
CA LYS A 55 -12.79 5.09 9.65
C LYS A 55 -11.62 5.35 10.59
N GLU A 56 -10.99 4.28 11.09
CA GLU A 56 -9.95 4.35 12.11
C GLU A 56 -8.53 4.43 11.51
N TYR A 57 -8.37 4.04 10.24
CA TYR A 57 -7.11 4.03 9.53
C TYR A 57 -7.31 4.39 8.05
N GLY A 58 -6.27 4.96 7.43
CA GLY A 58 -6.18 5.06 5.97
C GLY A 58 -5.83 3.72 5.35
N GLU A 59 -6.18 3.51 4.07
CA GLU A 59 -6.02 2.23 3.40
C GLU A 59 -5.59 2.41 1.94
N ASN A 60 -4.53 1.70 1.55
CA ASN A 60 -4.16 1.51 0.15
C ASN A 60 -4.26 0.04 -0.22
N LEU A 61 -4.70 -0.25 -1.44
CA LEU A 61 -4.87 -1.60 -1.97
C LEU A 61 -4.01 -1.80 -3.23
N ALA A 62 -3.43 -2.99 -3.36
CA ALA A 62 -2.66 -3.36 -4.54
C ALA A 62 -2.89 -4.83 -4.88
N THR A 63 -2.84 -5.15 -6.16
CA THR A 63 -2.86 -6.54 -6.65
C THR A 63 -1.98 -6.66 -7.87
N SER A 64 -1.46 -7.86 -8.12
CA SER A 64 -0.75 -8.20 -9.34
C SER A 64 -1.44 -9.41 -9.96
N ILE A 65 -1.87 -9.26 -11.21
CA ILE A 65 -2.57 -10.31 -11.96
C ILE A 65 -1.67 -10.72 -13.13
N SER A 66 -1.32 -12.01 -13.21
CA SER A 66 -0.50 -12.57 -14.28
C SER A 66 -1.09 -13.92 -14.71
N SER A 67 -0.90 -14.29 -15.99
CA SER A 67 -1.18 -15.64 -16.49
C SER A 67 -0.18 -16.67 -15.97
N GLN A 68 0.91 -16.22 -15.35
CA GLN A 68 1.91 -17.01 -14.64
C GLN A 68 1.83 -16.70 -13.13
N LYS A 69 2.82 -17.17 -12.35
CA LYS A 69 2.89 -16.85 -10.91
C LYS A 69 3.08 -15.33 -10.71
N ALA A 70 2.02 -14.66 -10.26
CA ALA A 70 2.12 -13.28 -9.77
C ALA A 70 2.80 -13.29 -8.39
N THR A 71 3.85 -12.49 -8.23
CA THR A 71 4.48 -12.20 -6.94
C THR A 71 4.45 -10.69 -6.77
N LEU A 72 4.05 -10.22 -5.58
CA LEU A 72 4.01 -8.80 -5.25
C LEU A 72 4.73 -8.61 -3.91
N THR A 73 5.87 -7.92 -3.93
CA THR A 73 6.59 -7.58 -2.69
C THR A 73 6.02 -6.31 -2.05
N GLY A 74 6.38 -6.05 -0.80
CA GLY A 74 6.01 -4.81 -0.12
C GLY A 74 6.58 -3.57 -0.82
N SER A 75 7.79 -3.67 -1.36
CA SER A 75 8.42 -2.59 -2.14
C SER A 75 7.72 -2.37 -3.48
N ASP A 76 7.30 -3.43 -4.19
CA ASP A 76 6.54 -3.30 -5.44
C ASP A 76 5.21 -2.58 -5.21
N ALA A 77 4.46 -2.98 -4.17
CA ALA A 77 3.20 -2.34 -3.79
C ALA A 77 3.40 -0.87 -3.46
N SER A 78 4.39 -0.57 -2.61
CA SER A 78 4.73 0.80 -2.20
C SER A 78 5.13 1.67 -3.39
N LYS A 79 5.89 1.11 -4.35
CA LYS A 79 6.29 1.81 -5.57
C LYS A 79 5.11 2.10 -6.49
N MET A 80 4.17 1.16 -6.65
CA MET A 80 2.96 1.38 -7.46
C MET A 80 2.17 2.58 -6.95
N TRP A 81 1.94 2.66 -5.63
CA TRP A 81 1.26 3.81 -5.02
C TRP A 81 2.09 5.08 -5.14
N TYR A 82 3.41 5.01 -4.87
CA TYR A 82 4.26 6.19 -4.96
C TYR A 82 4.33 6.77 -6.38
N ASP A 83 4.33 5.92 -7.41
CA ASP A 83 4.37 6.36 -8.80
C ASP A 83 3.14 7.19 -9.24
N GLU A 84 2.04 7.16 -8.48
CA GLU A 84 0.88 8.04 -8.67
C GLU A 84 1.23 9.52 -8.46
N ILE A 85 2.35 9.82 -7.81
CA ILE A 85 2.91 11.18 -7.72
C ILE A 85 3.05 11.86 -9.08
N LYS A 86 3.29 11.09 -10.15
CA LYS A 86 3.40 11.61 -11.53
C LYS A 86 2.09 12.21 -12.05
N LEU A 87 0.99 11.86 -11.42
CA LEU A 87 -0.36 12.32 -11.73
C LEU A 87 -0.82 13.39 -10.73
N HIS A 88 -0.09 13.60 -9.63
CA HIS A 88 -0.45 14.56 -8.62
C HIS A 88 -0.05 15.98 -9.03
N ASP A 89 -1.01 16.89 -9.06
CA ASP A 89 -0.74 18.31 -9.24
C ASP A 89 -0.52 19.00 -7.90
N PHE A 90 0.75 19.29 -7.58
CA PHE A 90 1.14 20.00 -6.36
C PHE A 90 0.77 21.49 -6.39
N SER A 91 0.27 22.02 -7.51
CA SER A 91 -0.16 23.42 -7.64
C SER A 91 -1.61 23.67 -7.21
N GLY A 92 -2.39 22.61 -6.93
CA GLY A 92 -3.64 22.69 -6.18
C GLY A 92 -4.90 22.18 -6.86
N GLU A 93 -4.86 21.70 -8.10
CA GLU A 93 -6.02 21.05 -8.72
C GLU A 93 -6.12 19.56 -8.34
N PHE A 94 -7.29 19.14 -7.85
CA PHE A 94 -7.55 17.74 -7.53
C PHE A 94 -7.52 16.88 -8.80
N ASN A 95 -6.61 15.90 -8.86
CA ASN A 95 -6.60 14.89 -9.91
C ASN A 95 -7.05 13.54 -9.34
N GLY A 96 -8.24 13.07 -9.72
CA GLY A 96 -8.77 11.77 -9.29
C GLY A 96 -7.99 10.54 -9.77
N LYS A 97 -6.85 10.73 -10.44
CA LYS A 97 -5.88 9.66 -10.77
C LYS A 97 -4.72 9.57 -9.78
N SER A 98 -4.62 10.46 -8.79
CA SER A 98 -3.55 10.43 -7.77
C SER A 98 -3.95 9.71 -6.47
N GLY A 99 -4.94 8.81 -6.54
CA GLY A 99 -5.51 8.11 -5.39
C GLY A 99 -6.88 8.63 -4.98
#